data_AF-A0A934Z1L0-F1
#
_entry.id   AF-A0A934Z1L0-F1
#
_cell.length_a   1.000
_cell.length_b   1.000
_cell.length_c   1.000
_cell.angle_alpha   90.00
_cell.angle_beta   90.00
_cell.angle_gamma   90.00
#
_symmetry.space_group_name_H-M   'P 1'
#
loop_
_entity.id
_entity.type
_entity.pdbx_description
1 polymer ?
#
loop_
_entity_poly.entity_id
_entity_poly.type
_entity_poly.pdbx_seq_one_letter_code
_entity_poly.pdbx_strand_id
1 'polypeptide(L)'
;MATKIVLAPGGGIHWPGLASLALEAPIRVPTRLLALSLLLLAPGVATAQRLDWRARVALYGDNTEFFTPYRVGETILGTQLQTWLEAKPGRRTELRLGFYADRRLGSEQFTDTLLPIVAFRYRTEHSQGIIGTLETVRRHGLLEPLMVTTRELTTPVESGIQWIETRGIFRGEAGSTGSSSTRRRSARRSRWAPCCASSRPTGPPSRRSISGHTAVDSSTTPVCR
;
A
#
# COMPACT_ATOMS: atom_id res chain seq x y z
N MET A 1 9.63 11.76 11.80
CA MET A 1 10.71 11.59 10.79
C MET A 1 10.57 10.19 10.19
N ALA A 2 10.27 10.08 8.90
CA ALA A 2 10.19 8.78 8.22
C ALA A 2 11.54 8.47 7.56
N THR A 3 12.23 7.43 8.02
CA THR A 3 13.50 6.98 7.42
C THR A 3 13.19 6.00 6.30
N LYS A 4 13.40 6.42 5.05
CA LYS A 4 13.23 5.59 3.86
C LYS A 4 14.53 4.85 3.54
N ILE A 5 14.61 3.57 3.86
CA ILE A 5 15.74 2.71 3.47
C ILE A 5 15.41 2.08 2.12
N VAL A 6 16.10 2.51 1.06
CA VAL A 6 16.00 1.90 -0.28
C VAL A 6 17.10 0.85 -0.40
N LEU A 7 16.77 -0.41 -0.19
CA LEU A 7 17.65 -1.53 -0.53
C LEU A 7 17.57 -1.74 -2.05
N ALA A 8 18.67 -1.52 -2.77
CA ALA A 8 18.77 -1.83 -4.18
C ALA A 8 19.14 -3.32 -4.35
N PRO A 9 18.30 -4.16 -4.98
CA PRO A 9 18.71 -5.50 -5.33
C PRO A 9 19.55 -5.47 -6.62
N GLY A 10 20.87 -5.48 -6.47
CA GLY A 10 21.83 -5.78 -7.53
C GLY A 10 22.20 -7.25 -7.47
N GLY A 11 21.32 -8.14 -7.94
CA GLY A 11 21.59 -9.58 -7.98
C GLY A 11 20.84 -10.21 -9.15
N GLY A 12 21.55 -10.41 -10.27
CA GLY A 12 21.02 -11.16 -11.40
C GLY A 12 20.92 -12.65 -11.03
N ILE A 13 19.71 -13.15 -10.84
CA ILE A 13 19.45 -14.57 -10.63
C ILE A 13 19.17 -15.19 -12.00
N HIS A 14 20.05 -16.08 -12.44
CA HIS A 14 19.82 -16.94 -13.61
C HIS A 14 18.95 -18.13 -13.20
N TRP A 15 17.87 -18.41 -13.93
CA TRP A 15 17.05 -19.60 -13.72
C TRP A 15 17.44 -20.66 -14.75
N PRO A 16 17.83 -21.89 -14.35
CA PRO A 16 17.89 -23.01 -15.27
C PRO A 16 16.48 -23.57 -15.54
N GLY A 17 16.31 -24.14 -16.74
CA GLY A 17 15.03 -24.33 -17.41
C GLY A 17 13.99 -25.22 -16.73
N LEU A 18 12.73 -24.85 -16.94
CA LEU A 18 11.56 -25.68 -16.66
C LEU A 18 11.31 -26.60 -17.86
N ALA A 19 11.38 -27.90 -17.60
CA ALA A 19 10.97 -28.95 -18.52
C ALA A 19 9.47 -28.86 -18.81
N SER A 20 9.12 -28.88 -20.09
CA SER A 20 7.74 -28.86 -20.58
C SER A 20 7.11 -30.24 -20.44
N LEU A 21 6.05 -30.35 -19.64
CA LEU A 21 5.11 -31.48 -19.69
C LEU A 21 4.06 -31.17 -20.76
N ALA A 22 4.17 -31.82 -21.91
CA ALA A 22 3.17 -31.76 -22.97
C ALA A 22 2.01 -32.70 -22.62
N LEU A 23 0.81 -32.13 -22.48
CA LEU A 23 -0.45 -32.87 -22.41
C LEU A 23 -1.08 -32.79 -23.80
N GLU A 24 -0.99 -33.87 -24.57
CA GLU A 24 -1.61 -33.96 -25.90
C GLU A 24 -3.10 -34.27 -25.79
N ALA A 25 -3.95 -33.33 -26.19
CA ALA A 25 -5.35 -33.59 -26.51
C ALA A 25 -5.64 -33.02 -27.92
N PRO A 26 -6.16 -33.81 -28.87
CA PRO A 26 -6.37 -33.37 -30.24
C PRO A 26 -7.67 -32.55 -30.36
N ILE A 27 -7.57 -31.23 -30.21
CA ILE A 27 -8.64 -30.30 -30.58
C ILE A 27 -8.47 -29.96 -32.06
N ARG A 28 -9.42 -30.34 -32.92
CA ARG A 28 -9.46 -29.97 -34.34
C ARG A 28 -9.84 -28.49 -34.47
N VAL A 29 -8.83 -27.62 -34.52
CA VAL A 29 -9.01 -26.17 -34.76
C VAL A 29 -9.05 -25.90 -36.27
N PRO A 30 -10.02 -25.12 -36.79
CA PRO A 30 -10.10 -24.78 -38.22
C PRO A 30 -8.87 -23.99 -38.67
N THR A 31 -8.23 -24.48 -39.74
CA THR A 31 -6.92 -24.09 -40.27
C THR A 31 -6.77 -22.62 -40.67
N ARG A 32 -7.87 -21.86 -40.82
CA ARG A 32 -7.84 -20.44 -41.19
C ARG A 32 -7.62 -19.50 -40.00
N LEU A 33 -7.95 -19.90 -38.77
CA LEU A 33 -7.67 -19.11 -37.56
C LEU A 33 -6.22 -19.28 -37.05
N LEU A 34 -5.54 -20.34 -37.49
CA LEU A 34 -4.19 -20.71 -37.04
C LEU A 34 -3.10 -19.89 -37.76
N ALA A 35 -3.37 -19.41 -38.97
CA ALA A 35 -2.43 -18.56 -39.71
C ALA A 35 -2.32 -17.14 -39.13
N LEU A 36 -3.38 -16.62 -38.50
CA LEU A 36 -3.36 -15.29 -37.89
C LEU A 36 -2.69 -15.29 -36.50
N SER A 37 -2.78 -16.39 -35.76
CA SER A 37 -2.10 -16.54 -34.46
C SER A 37 -0.59 -16.78 -34.60
N LEU A 38 -0.14 -17.44 -35.68
CA LEU A 38 1.29 -17.69 -35.91
C LEU A 38 2.07 -16.43 -36.29
N LEU A 39 1.43 -15.42 -36.89
CA LEU A 39 2.06 -14.13 -37.22
C LEU A 39 2.29 -13.24 -35.99
N LEU A 40 1.59 -13.48 -34.88
CA LEU A 40 1.83 -12.85 -33.58
C LEU A 40 2.93 -13.56 -32.76
N LEU A 41 3.38 -14.74 -33.20
CA LEU A 41 4.41 -15.55 -32.55
C LEU A 41 5.73 -15.58 -33.31
N ALA A 42 5.94 -14.73 -34.34
CA ALA A 42 7.26 -14.58 -34.93
C ALA A 42 8.23 -14.09 -33.83
N PRO A 43 9.14 -14.94 -33.33
CA PRO A 43 10.08 -14.54 -32.31
C PRO A 43 11.18 -13.80 -33.06
N GLY A 44 10.91 -12.54 -33.41
CA GLY A 44 11.98 -11.58 -33.59
C GLY A 44 12.72 -11.60 -32.27
N VAL A 45 13.89 -12.24 -32.25
CA VAL A 45 14.69 -12.49 -31.05
C VAL A 45 14.84 -11.15 -30.34
N ALA A 46 14.00 -10.93 -29.32
CA ALA A 46 14.01 -9.69 -28.56
C ALA A 46 15.29 -9.73 -27.76
N THR A 47 16.32 -9.09 -28.31
CA THR A 47 17.64 -8.91 -27.73
C THR A 47 17.53 -8.66 -26.24
N ALA A 48 18.10 -9.57 -25.44
CA ALA A 48 18.30 -9.49 -24.00
C ALA A 48 17.34 -8.54 -23.25
N GLN A 49 16.15 -9.02 -22.91
CA GLN A 49 15.24 -8.32 -22.03
C GLN A 49 15.85 -8.30 -20.62
N ARG A 50 16.49 -7.18 -20.26
CA ARG A 50 16.94 -6.96 -18.88
C ARG A 50 15.71 -6.91 -17.99
N LEU A 51 15.62 -7.88 -17.08
CA LEU A 51 14.61 -7.95 -16.04
C LEU A 51 15.24 -7.49 -14.74
N ASP A 52 14.85 -6.32 -14.26
CA ASP A 52 15.31 -5.80 -12.98
C ASP A 52 14.22 -6.09 -11.94
N TRP A 53 14.51 -6.94 -10.95
CA TRP A 53 13.66 -7.05 -9.76
C TRP A 53 13.94 -5.86 -8.84
N ARG A 54 12.90 -5.30 -8.23
CA ARG A 54 13.03 -4.21 -7.24
C ARG A 54 12.13 -4.47 -6.05
N ALA A 55 12.63 -4.10 -4.87
CA ALA A 55 11.86 -4.09 -3.64
C ALA A 55 12.07 -2.79 -2.87
N ARG A 56 11.03 -2.32 -2.18
CA ARG A 56 11.07 -1.19 -1.25
C ARG A 56 10.32 -1.59 0.00
N VAL A 57 10.97 -1.40 1.14
CA VAL A 57 10.37 -1.60 2.46
C VAL A 57 10.35 -0.25 3.16
N ALA A 58 9.20 0.12 3.73
CA ALA A 58 9.07 1.34 4.51
C ALA A 58 8.47 1.00 5.88
N LEU A 59 9.13 1.40 6.95
CA LEU A 59 8.57 1.39 8.30
C LEU A 59 7.99 2.77 8.57
N TYR A 60 6.79 2.84 9.13
CA TYR A 60 6.14 4.11 9.43
C TYR A 60 5.55 4.12 10.84
N GLY A 61 5.54 5.30 11.42
CA GLY A 61 4.99 5.59 12.73
C GLY A 61 4.46 7.02 12.76
N ASP A 62 3.20 7.17 13.13
CA ASP A 62 2.53 8.45 13.35
C ASP A 62 1.85 8.41 14.72
N ASN A 63 2.23 9.30 15.62
CA ASN A 63 1.62 9.42 16.94
C ASN A 63 0.90 10.76 17.01
N THR A 64 -0.43 10.70 16.97
CA THR A 64 -1.29 11.90 17.02
C THR A 64 -1.93 12.11 18.39
N GLU A 65 -1.49 11.38 19.41
CA GLU A 65 -2.17 11.29 20.71
C GLU A 65 -2.09 12.58 21.54
N PHE A 66 -1.15 13.49 21.26
CA PHE A 66 -0.82 14.55 22.22
C PHE A 66 -1.16 16.00 21.83
N PHE A 67 -1.47 16.38 20.58
CA PHE A 67 -1.41 17.84 20.24
C PHE A 67 -2.39 18.41 19.21
N THR A 68 -3.57 17.84 18.93
CA THR A 68 -4.55 18.54 18.06
C THR A 68 -6.02 18.32 18.43
N PRO A 69 -6.85 19.37 18.55
CA PRO A 69 -8.32 19.22 18.71
C PRO A 69 -9.01 18.74 17.42
N TYR A 70 -8.28 18.67 16.31
CA TYR A 70 -8.82 18.39 14.97
C TYR A 70 -8.73 16.91 14.56
N ARG A 71 -8.10 16.05 15.37
CA ARG A 71 -8.00 14.61 15.12
C ARG A 71 -8.16 13.80 16.40
N VAL A 72 -8.80 12.64 16.26
CA VAL A 72 -8.82 11.62 17.31
C VAL A 72 -7.39 11.09 17.43
N GLY A 73 -6.86 11.10 18.66
CA GLY A 73 -5.53 10.56 18.95
C GLY A 73 -5.46 9.09 18.59
N GLU A 74 -4.69 8.77 17.55
CA GLU A 74 -4.34 7.40 17.16
C GLU A 74 -2.82 7.33 17.00
N THR A 75 -2.23 6.28 17.58
CA THR A 75 -0.85 5.88 17.29
C THR A 75 -0.88 4.80 16.22
N ILE A 76 -0.42 5.15 15.02
CA ILE A 76 -0.34 4.23 13.88
C ILE A 76 1.12 3.82 13.73
N LEU A 77 1.40 2.53 13.82
CA LEU A 77 2.70 1.94 13.48
C LEU A 77 2.51 0.85 12.44
N GLY A 78 3.42 0.73 11.48
CA GLY A 78 3.29 -0.28 10.44
C GLY A 78 4.49 -0.40 9.49
N THR A 79 4.35 -1.31 8.54
CA THR A 79 5.33 -1.67 7.52
C THR A 79 4.64 -1.77 6.16
N GLN A 80 5.24 -1.16 5.15
CA GLN A 80 4.86 -1.29 3.75
C GLN A 80 5.93 -2.06 2.99
N LEU A 81 5.51 -2.94 2.10
CA LEU A 81 6.37 -3.66 1.15
C LEU A 81 5.85 -3.41 -0.26
N GLN A 82 6.72 -2.91 -1.13
CA GLN A 82 6.50 -2.87 -2.57
C GLN A 82 7.54 -3.74 -3.24
N THR A 83 7.12 -4.65 -4.10
CA THR A 83 8.04 -5.48 -4.88
C THR A 83 7.50 -5.62 -6.29
N TRP A 84 8.37 -5.48 -7.29
CA TRP A 84 7.98 -5.55 -8.69
C TRP A 84 9.16 -5.94 -9.57
N LEU A 85 8.83 -6.54 -10.70
CA LEU A 85 9.71 -6.77 -11.83
C LEU A 85 9.57 -5.60 -12.80
N GLU A 86 10.70 -5.13 -13.32
CA GLU A 86 10.79 -4.10 -14.35
C GLU A 86 11.43 -4.73 -15.60
N ALA A 87 10.70 -4.70 -16.70
CA ALA A 87 11.18 -5.16 -18.00
C ALA A 87 11.22 -3.98 -18.97
N LYS A 88 12.29 -3.87 -19.77
CA LYS A 88 12.44 -2.84 -20.81
C LYS A 88 12.41 -3.48 -22.19
N PRO A 89 11.22 -3.76 -22.76
CA PRO A 89 11.10 -4.40 -24.07
C PRO A 89 11.61 -3.51 -25.22
N GLY A 90 11.80 -2.21 -24.99
CA GLY A 90 12.36 -1.29 -25.97
C GLY A 90 13.11 -0.13 -25.31
N ARG A 91 13.77 0.70 -26.12
CA ARG A 91 14.57 1.85 -25.64
C ARG A 91 13.74 2.93 -24.93
N ARG A 92 12.43 2.94 -25.17
CA ARG A 92 11.47 3.95 -24.69
C ARG A 92 10.32 3.36 -23.88
N THR A 93 10.27 2.04 -23.72
CA THR A 93 9.15 1.34 -23.09
C THR A 93 9.63 0.58 -21.86
N GLU A 94 8.84 0.65 -20.80
CA GLU A 94 9.10 -0.06 -19.55
C GLU A 94 7.78 -0.64 -19.03
N LEU A 95 7.79 -1.91 -18.67
CA LEU A 95 6.68 -2.62 -18.06
C LEU A 95 7.05 -2.94 -16.62
N ARG A 96 6.14 -2.65 -15.68
CA ARG A 96 6.26 -3.03 -14.27
C ARG A 96 5.13 -3.96 -13.88
N LEU A 97 5.47 -5.05 -13.21
CA LEU A 97 4.54 -6.04 -12.68
C LEU A 97 4.95 -6.41 -11.26
N GLY A 98 4.04 -6.30 -10.30
CA GLY A 98 4.36 -6.56 -8.90
C GLY A 98 3.16 -6.41 -7.98
N PHE A 99 3.45 -6.18 -6.71
CA PHE A 99 2.44 -5.98 -5.68
C PHE A 99 2.93 -5.04 -4.57
N TYR A 100 1.95 -4.42 -3.93
CA TYR A 100 2.07 -3.61 -2.74
C TYR A 100 1.37 -4.33 -1.60
N ALA A 101 2.03 -4.42 -0.44
CA ALA A 101 1.47 -4.93 0.80
C ALA A 101 1.66 -3.91 1.93
N ASP A 102 0.65 -3.75 2.77
CA ASP A 102 0.68 -2.94 3.99
C ASP A 102 0.32 -3.79 5.21
N ARG A 103 1.00 -3.51 6.32
CA ARG A 103 0.75 -4.18 7.58
C ARG A 103 0.92 -3.23 8.75
N ARG A 104 -0.16 -3.00 9.49
CA ARG A 104 -0.17 -2.24 10.74
C ARG A 104 0.13 -3.14 11.92
N LEU A 105 0.93 -2.65 12.86
CA LEU A 105 1.17 -3.31 14.13
C LEU A 105 -0.12 -3.30 14.95
N GLY A 106 -0.44 -4.43 15.59
CA GLY A 106 -1.67 -4.61 16.37
C GLY A 106 -2.90 -5.07 15.58
N SER A 107 -2.79 -5.29 14.26
CA SER A 107 -3.85 -5.95 13.48
C SER A 107 -3.77 -7.48 13.63
N GLU A 108 -4.89 -8.20 13.59
CA GLU A 108 -4.94 -9.68 13.66
C GLU A 108 -4.72 -10.36 12.30
N GLN A 109 -4.71 -9.60 11.21
CA GLN A 109 -4.58 -10.15 9.85
C GLN A 109 -3.12 -10.49 9.52
N PHE A 110 -2.79 -11.05 8.36
CA PHE A 110 -1.37 -11.14 7.93
C PHE A 110 -0.93 -9.87 7.18
N THR A 111 -1.87 -9.28 6.43
CA THR A 111 -1.69 -8.09 5.60
C THR A 111 -3.00 -7.31 5.59
N ASP A 112 -2.96 -5.99 5.86
CA ASP A 112 -4.17 -5.16 5.90
C ASP A 112 -4.60 -4.69 4.49
N THR A 113 -3.64 -4.56 3.56
CA THR A 113 -3.90 -4.18 2.18
C THR A 113 -2.93 -4.87 1.25
N LEU A 114 -3.44 -5.51 0.20
CA LEU A 114 -2.66 -6.13 -0.87
C LEU A 114 -3.19 -5.61 -2.21
N LEU A 115 -2.35 -4.93 -2.99
CA LEU A 115 -2.72 -4.30 -4.26
C LEU A 115 -1.75 -4.72 -5.37
N PRO A 116 -2.22 -5.01 -6.58
CA PRO A 116 -1.34 -5.26 -7.71
C PRO A 116 -0.66 -3.96 -8.18
N ILE A 117 0.59 -4.08 -8.60
CA ILE A 117 1.34 -3.04 -9.31
C ILE A 117 1.43 -3.47 -10.76
N VAL A 118 0.76 -2.75 -11.65
CA VAL A 118 0.83 -2.97 -13.09
C VAL A 118 0.99 -1.61 -13.73
N ALA A 119 2.13 -1.36 -14.39
CA ALA A 119 2.34 -0.08 -15.07
C ALA A 119 3.07 -0.27 -16.39
N PHE A 120 2.56 0.41 -17.42
CA PHE A 120 3.26 0.61 -18.69
C PHE A 120 3.74 2.05 -18.75
N ARG A 121 5.02 2.24 -19.02
CA ARG A 121 5.65 3.56 -19.16
C ARG A 121 6.19 3.72 -20.56
N TYR A 122 5.91 4.86 -21.16
CA TYR A 122 6.51 5.30 -22.42
C TYR A 122 7.29 6.60 -22.16
N ARG A 123 8.59 6.60 -22.46
CA ARG A 123 9.48 7.73 -22.20
C ARG A 123 10.08 8.26 -23.49
N THR A 124 10.00 9.57 -23.67
CA THR A 124 10.74 10.33 -24.68
C THR A 124 11.83 11.17 -24.00
N GLU A 125 12.51 12.02 -24.75
CA GLU A 125 13.53 12.94 -24.22
C GLU A 125 12.92 13.97 -23.26
N HIS A 126 11.69 14.39 -23.52
CA HIS A 126 11.02 15.48 -22.79
C HIS A 126 9.72 15.06 -22.12
N SER A 127 9.23 13.86 -22.39
CA SER A 127 7.93 13.42 -21.90
C SER A 127 7.93 12.01 -21.34
N GLN A 128 6.99 11.74 -20.45
CA GLN A 128 6.76 10.43 -19.89
C GLN A 128 5.26 10.18 -19.74
N GLY A 129 4.75 9.19 -20.46
CA GLY A 129 3.42 8.64 -20.26
C GLY A 129 3.46 7.42 -19.34
N ILE A 130 2.51 7.32 -18.42
CA ILE A 130 2.30 6.19 -17.52
C ILE A 130 0.85 5.77 -17.61
N ILE A 131 0.59 4.48 -17.79
CA ILE A 131 -0.74 3.87 -17.72
C ILE A 131 -0.67 2.73 -16.69
N GLY A 132 -1.65 2.67 -15.78
CA GLY A 132 -1.67 1.71 -14.68
C GLY A 132 -1.22 2.37 -13.38
N THR A 133 -0.34 1.74 -12.61
CA THR A 133 0.15 2.27 -11.33
C THR A 133 1.00 3.53 -11.53
N LEU A 134 0.54 4.64 -10.98
CA LEU A 134 1.11 5.97 -11.13
C LEU A 134 2.32 6.21 -10.21
N GLU A 135 3.13 7.22 -10.56
CA GLU A 135 4.31 7.59 -9.78
C GLU A 135 3.95 8.63 -8.71
N THR A 136 3.71 8.17 -7.47
CA THR A 136 3.22 9.00 -6.36
C THR A 136 4.25 9.95 -5.74
N VAL A 137 5.53 9.87 -6.15
CA VAL A 137 6.63 10.70 -5.60
C VAL A 137 6.67 12.10 -6.21
N ARG A 138 5.96 12.34 -7.32
CA ARG A 138 5.88 13.66 -7.99
C ARG A 138 4.45 14.18 -7.97
N ARG A 139 3.91 14.49 -6.78
CA ARG A 139 2.59 15.13 -6.66
C ARG A 139 2.71 16.63 -6.88
N HIS A 140 2.48 17.11 -8.09
CA HIS A 140 2.03 18.46 -8.48
C HIS A 140 2.83 19.69 -8.00
N GLY A 141 4.00 19.54 -7.40
CA GLY A 141 4.75 20.69 -6.86
C GLY A 141 3.94 21.49 -5.83
N LEU A 142 2.88 20.88 -5.27
CA LEU A 142 2.13 21.46 -4.17
C LEU A 142 3.07 21.57 -2.98
N LEU A 143 3.02 22.72 -2.29
CA LEU A 143 3.77 22.93 -1.07
C LEU A 143 3.47 21.78 -0.10
N GLU A 144 4.51 21.02 0.26
CA GLU A 144 4.46 19.88 1.19
C GLU A 144 3.61 20.13 2.46
N PRO A 145 3.54 21.35 3.05
CA PRO A 145 2.72 21.62 4.23
C PRO A 145 1.20 21.46 4.05
N LEU A 146 0.68 21.55 2.82
CA LEU A 146 -0.76 21.38 2.57
C LEU A 146 -1.14 19.92 2.33
N MET A 147 -0.16 19.03 2.17
CA MET A 147 -0.41 17.62 1.98
C MET A 147 -0.47 16.92 3.33
N VAL A 148 -1.61 16.29 3.61
CA VAL A 148 -1.76 15.44 4.78
C VAL A 148 -0.79 14.26 4.64
N THR A 149 0.31 14.27 5.40
CA THR A 149 1.35 13.21 5.42
C THR A 149 0.74 11.82 5.65
N THR A 150 -0.36 11.73 6.40
CA THR A 150 -1.13 10.50 6.61
C THR A 150 -1.68 9.91 5.30
N ARG A 151 -1.91 10.71 4.26
CA ARG A 151 -2.39 10.22 2.97
C ARG A 151 -1.30 9.46 2.20
N GLU A 152 -0.04 9.87 2.33
CA GLU A 152 1.08 9.09 1.76
C GLU A 152 1.18 7.71 2.40
N LEU A 153 0.89 7.62 3.70
CA LEU A 153 0.88 6.36 4.43
C LEU A 153 -0.32 5.49 4.08
N THR A 154 -1.49 6.07 3.84
CA THR A 154 -2.74 5.31 3.68
C THR A 154 -3.12 4.99 2.24
N THR A 155 -2.62 5.76 1.27
CA THR A 155 -2.87 5.52 -0.16
C THR A 155 -1.59 5.65 -0.99
N PRO A 156 -0.60 4.77 -0.80
CA PRO A 156 0.68 4.87 -1.50
C PRO A 156 0.64 4.41 -2.95
N VAL A 157 -0.37 3.63 -3.34
CA VAL A 157 -0.58 3.13 -4.70
C VAL A 157 -1.82 3.76 -5.29
N GLU A 158 -1.63 4.44 -6.42
CA GLU A 158 -2.71 5.04 -7.22
C GLU A 158 -2.61 4.48 -8.63
N SER A 159 -3.76 4.23 -9.26
CA SER A 159 -3.83 3.71 -10.63
C SER A 159 -4.52 4.73 -11.54
N GLY A 160 -4.12 4.81 -12.80
CA GLY A 160 -4.69 5.76 -13.74
C GLY A 160 -3.83 5.98 -14.98
N ILE A 161 -3.94 7.18 -15.55
CA ILE A 161 -3.13 7.66 -16.66
C ILE A 161 -2.44 8.94 -16.20
N GLN A 162 -1.14 9.05 -16.44
CA GLN A 162 -0.36 10.24 -16.13
C GLN A 162 0.55 10.58 -17.32
N TRP A 163 0.57 11.86 -17.68
CA TRP A 163 1.51 12.43 -18.64
C TRP A 163 2.35 13.50 -17.94
N ILE A 164 3.66 13.37 -18.02
CA ILE A 164 4.62 14.31 -17.44
C ILE A 164 5.43 14.89 -18.58
N GLU A 165 5.41 16.22 -18.73
CA GLU A 165 6.19 16.96 -19.73
C GLU A 165 7.24 17.81 -19.03
N THR A 166 8.48 17.79 -19.53
CA THR A 166 9.60 18.60 -19.04
C THR A 166 10.34 19.18 -20.24
N ARG A 167 10.10 20.47 -20.51
CA ARG A 167 10.70 21.22 -21.63
C ARG A 167 11.34 22.50 -21.11
N GLY A 168 12.68 22.51 -21.00
CA GLY A 168 13.41 23.67 -20.50
C GLY A 168 12.95 24.07 -19.09
N ILE A 169 12.44 25.30 -18.96
CA ILE A 169 11.88 25.82 -17.70
C ILE A 169 10.45 25.34 -17.42
N PHE A 170 9.76 24.79 -18.42
CA PHE A 170 8.38 24.34 -18.27
C PHE A 170 8.32 22.90 -17.78
N ARG A 171 7.59 22.71 -16.68
CA ARG A 171 7.26 21.40 -16.14
C ARG A 171 5.77 21.32 -15.92
N GLY A 172 5.11 20.49 -16.72
CA GLY A 172 3.67 20.27 -16.64
C GLY A 172 3.39 18.81 -16.38
N GLU A 173 2.30 18.53 -15.66
CA GLU A 173 1.75 17.19 -15.60
C GLU A 173 0.23 17.23 -15.70
N ALA A 174 -0.31 16.21 -16.34
CA ALA A 174 -1.74 15.98 -16.48
C ALA A 174 -2.01 14.51 -16.18
N GLY A 175 -3.07 14.22 -15.43
CA GLY A 175 -3.40 12.85 -15.11
C GLY A 175 -4.85 12.67 -14.73
N SER A 176 -5.32 11.45 -14.90
CA SER A 176 -6.62 10.98 -14.43
C SER A 176 -6.38 9.76 -13.55
N THR A 177 -6.87 9.81 -12.32
CA THR A 177 -6.78 8.70 -11.37
C THR A 177 -8.05 7.87 -11.43
N GLY A 178 -7.91 6.57 -11.72
CA GLY A 178 -8.96 5.60 -11.54
C GLY A 178 -8.94 5.08 -10.10
N SER A 179 -9.93 5.43 -9.30
CA SER A 179 -10.08 4.88 -7.95
C SER A 179 -10.50 3.42 -8.02
N SER A 180 -9.54 2.49 -8.05
CA SER A 180 -9.80 1.06 -7.86
C SER A 180 -9.93 0.74 -6.37
N SER A 181 -10.79 1.45 -5.65
CA SER A 181 -11.07 1.14 -4.26
C SER A 181 -12.15 0.07 -4.17
N THR A 182 -11.80 -1.20 -4.37
CA THR A 182 -12.59 -2.30 -3.82
C THR A 182 -12.30 -2.35 -2.31
N ARG A 183 -12.66 -1.30 -1.59
CA ARG A 183 -12.62 -1.28 -0.13
C ARG A 183 -13.77 -2.18 0.32
N ARG A 184 -13.49 -3.46 0.60
CA ARG A 184 -14.34 -4.23 1.52
C ARG A 184 -14.31 -3.46 2.84
N ARG A 185 -15.28 -2.57 3.03
CA ARG A 185 -15.63 -2.04 4.35
C ARG A 185 -16.15 -3.22 5.16
N SER A 186 -15.24 -4.02 5.71
CA SER A 186 -15.56 -4.74 6.94
C SER A 186 -15.70 -3.67 8.01
N ALA A 187 -16.92 -3.14 8.13
CA ALA A 187 -17.33 -2.39 9.30
C ALA A 187 -17.38 -3.36 10.50
N ARG A 188 -16.23 -3.89 10.90
CA ARG A 188 -16.07 -4.54 12.18
C ARG A 188 -15.71 -3.41 13.13
N ARG A 189 -16.73 -2.92 13.83
CA ARG A 189 -16.57 -2.19 15.08
C ARG A 189 -15.56 -2.99 15.91
N SER A 190 -14.32 -2.55 15.96
CA SER A 190 -13.45 -2.89 17.07
C SER A 190 -14.19 -2.37 18.28
N ARG A 191 -14.84 -3.29 19.02
CA ARG A 191 -15.17 -3.07 20.41
C ARG A 191 -13.82 -2.93 21.11
N TRP A 192 -13.25 -1.74 21.04
CA TRP A 192 -12.46 -1.24 22.14
C TRP A 192 -13.42 -1.23 23.32
N ALA A 193 -13.36 -2.29 24.12
CA ALA A 193 -13.97 -2.27 25.43
C ALA A 193 -13.30 -1.09 26.16
N PRO A 194 -14.07 -0.12 26.68
CA PRO A 194 -13.50 0.84 27.59
C PRO A 194 -13.06 0.04 28.83
N CYS A 195 -11.76 -0.26 28.92
CA CYS A 195 -11.17 -0.53 30.22
C CYS A 195 -11.39 0.73 31.04
N CYS A 196 -12.09 0.55 32.17
CA CYS A 196 -12.42 1.57 33.16
C CYS A 196 -13.53 2.56 32.75
N ALA A 197 -14.71 2.05 32.41
CA ALA A 197 -15.93 2.76 32.81
C ALA A 197 -16.03 2.71 34.35
N SER A 198 -15.51 3.73 35.02
CA SER A 198 -15.77 3.99 36.43
C SER A 198 -17.28 3.98 36.65
N SER A 199 -17.79 3.00 37.38
CA SER A 199 -19.15 3.02 37.89
C SER A 199 -19.31 4.26 38.76
N ARG A 200 -19.92 5.32 38.20
CA ARG A 200 -20.45 6.41 39.02
C ARG A 200 -21.57 5.83 39.87
N PRO A 201 -21.51 5.88 41.20
CA PRO A 201 -22.65 5.51 42.03
C PRO A 201 -23.74 6.57 41.83
N THR A 202 -24.77 6.24 41.07
CA THR A 202 -26.04 6.98 41.07
C THR A 202 -26.84 6.54 42.29
N GLY A 203 -26.54 7.13 43.43
CA GLY A 203 -27.36 7.07 44.64
C GLY A 203 -27.76 8.48 45.06
N PRO A 204 -29.02 8.75 45.43
CA PRO A 204 -29.40 10.03 46.02
C PRO A 204 -28.71 10.21 47.38
N PRO A 205 -28.37 11.45 47.79
CA PRO A 205 -27.74 11.69 49.08
C PRO A 205 -28.73 11.35 50.21
N SER A 206 -28.55 10.18 50.84
CA SER A 206 -29.23 9.88 52.09
C SER A 206 -28.63 10.75 53.19
N ARG A 207 -29.43 11.66 53.75
CA ARG A 207 -29.15 12.32 55.02
C ARG A 207 -29.04 11.23 56.09
N ARG A 208 -27.84 11.00 56.62
CA ARG A 208 -27.68 10.34 57.92
C ARG A 208 -26.97 11.24 58.91
N SER A 209 -27.70 11.40 60.01
CA SER A 209 -27.32 11.92 61.31
C SER A 209 -25.98 11.37 61.79
N ILE A 210 -25.20 12.27 62.38
CA ILE A 210 -23.96 12.00 63.11
C ILE A 210 -24.29 11.18 64.36
N SER A 211 -23.66 10.02 64.48
CA SER A 211 -23.35 9.38 65.76
C SER A 211 -22.28 8.33 65.50
N GLY A 212 -21.15 8.45 66.19
CA GLY A 212 -19.92 7.73 65.89
C GLY A 212 -19.99 6.22 66.14
N HIS A 213 -19.05 5.51 65.55
CA HIS A 213 -18.18 4.52 66.20
C HIS A 213 -17.15 4.02 65.18
N THR A 214 -15.93 3.86 65.67
CA THR A 214 -14.72 3.31 65.05
C THR A 214 -14.91 1.93 64.43
N ALA A 215 -14.45 1.74 63.19
CA ALA A 215 -13.95 0.46 62.69
C ALA A 215 -12.96 0.69 61.54
N VAL A 216 -11.74 0.24 61.75
CA VAL A 216 -10.68 0.09 60.73
C VAL A 216 -11.06 -1.12 59.89
N ASP A 217 -11.14 -0.98 58.57
CA ASP A 217 -11.28 -2.14 57.69
C ASP A 217 -10.29 -2.09 56.52
N SER A 218 -9.73 -3.27 56.30
CA SER A 218 -8.53 -3.60 55.55
C SER A 218 -8.74 -3.57 54.04
N SER A 219 -7.80 -2.92 53.36
CA SER A 219 -7.64 -2.86 51.91
C SER A 219 -7.54 -4.25 51.27
N THR A 220 -8.49 -4.56 50.37
CA THR A 220 -8.34 -5.64 49.40
C THR A 220 -8.28 -5.01 48.00
N THR A 221 -7.08 -4.93 47.42
CA THR A 221 -6.85 -4.55 46.03
C THR A 221 -7.17 -5.73 45.10
N PRO A 222 -7.94 -5.54 44.01
CA PRO A 222 -8.07 -6.56 42.98
C PRO A 222 -6.84 -6.58 42.07
N VAL A 223 -6.29 -7.77 41.83
CA VAL A 223 -5.29 -8.07 40.80
C VAL A 223 -6.02 -8.45 39.53
N CYS A 224 -5.82 -7.71 38.44
CA CYS A 224 -6.24 -8.12 37.09
C CYS A 224 -5.15 -9.02 36.47
N ARG A 225 -5.54 -10.21 36.01
CA ARG A 225 -4.75 -11.04 35.08
C ARG A 225 -5.13 -10.71 33.64
#